data_AF-A0A917QSJ7-F1
#
_entry.id   AF-A0A917QSJ7-F1
#
_cell.length_a   1.000
_cell.length_b   1.000
_cell.length_c   1.000
_cell.angle_alpha   90.00
_cell.angle_beta   90.00
_cell.angle_gamma   90.00
#
_symmetry.space_group_name_H-M   'P 1'
#
loop_
_entity.id
_entity.type
_entity.pdbx_description
1 polymer ?
#
loop_
_entity_poly.entity_id
_entity_poly.type
_entity_poly.pdbx_seq_one_letter_code
_entity_poly.pdbx_strand_id
1 'polypeptide(L)'
;MKFSTFFGITAAATLLLTGCGTDPEAANTVKAAGVTFDLSPEQAGRIHVPKDEAAAALVPKAIRDRGTLLVTGPSGAAPPLRFYATDDKTVIGSEVDLATLFADKLGLKLVPPSPIGR
;
A
#
# COMPACT_ATOMS: atom_id res chain seq x y z
N MET A 1 -20.78 -63.49 -24.25
CA MET A 1 -19.92 -63.74 -23.06
C MET A 1 -18.48 -63.63 -23.56
N LYS A 2 -17.71 -62.57 -23.34
CA LYS A 2 -17.26 -61.95 -22.08
C LYS A 2 -16.90 -60.47 -22.34
N PHE A 3 -17.35 -59.60 -21.44
CA PHE A 3 -16.92 -58.19 -21.31
C PHE A 3 -15.75 -58.12 -20.31
N SER A 4 -14.63 -57.49 -20.71
CA SER A 4 -13.54 -56.92 -19.89
C SER A 4 -12.42 -56.55 -20.86
N THR A 5 -11.87 -55.33 -20.94
CA THR A 5 -11.53 -54.40 -19.86
C THR A 5 -11.56 -52.98 -20.43
N PHE A 6 -12.34 -52.12 -19.75
CA PHE A 6 -12.48 -50.69 -19.99
C PHE A 6 -11.33 -49.93 -19.31
N PHE A 7 -11.01 -48.74 -19.85
CA PHE A 7 -10.44 -47.59 -19.15
C PHE A 7 -9.02 -47.70 -18.58
N GLY A 8 -8.04 -47.15 -19.31
CA GLY A 8 -6.70 -46.94 -18.74
C GLY A 8 -5.84 -45.88 -19.41
N ILE A 9 -6.37 -45.09 -20.36
CA ILE A 9 -5.56 -44.10 -21.10
C ILE A 9 -6.37 -42.81 -21.27
N THR A 10 -6.76 -42.15 -20.16
CA THR A 10 -7.35 -40.80 -20.23
C THR A 10 -7.21 -40.05 -18.91
N ALA A 11 -6.00 -39.93 -18.35
CA ALA A 11 -5.79 -39.16 -17.11
C ALA A 11 -4.41 -38.46 -17.03
N ALA A 12 -3.85 -38.03 -18.17
CA ALA A 12 -2.58 -37.32 -18.17
C ALA A 12 -2.56 -36.10 -19.12
N ALA A 13 -3.72 -35.54 -19.48
CA ALA A 13 -3.82 -34.42 -20.42
C ALA A 13 -4.57 -33.18 -19.87
N THR A 14 -4.97 -33.16 -18.59
CA THR A 14 -5.72 -32.03 -18.00
C THR A 14 -4.87 -31.06 -17.17
N LEU A 15 -3.55 -31.25 -17.10
CA LEU A 15 -2.64 -30.40 -16.29
C LEU A 15 -2.01 -29.21 -17.03
N LEU A 16 -2.41 -28.91 -18.26
CA LEU A 16 -1.83 -27.81 -19.05
C LEU A 16 -2.82 -26.68 -19.39
N LEU A 17 -3.95 -26.59 -18.67
CA LEU A 17 -4.99 -25.58 -18.92
C LEU A 17 -5.19 -24.53 -17.82
N THR A 18 -4.20 -24.25 -16.97
CA THR A 18 -4.18 -23.03 -16.15
C THR A 18 -3.25 -22.00 -16.79
N GLY A 19 -3.57 -21.62 -18.02
CA GLY A 19 -2.99 -20.45 -18.68
C GLY A 19 -3.74 -19.19 -18.24
N CYS A 20 -2.96 -18.15 -17.91
CA CYS A 20 -3.26 -16.71 -17.91
C CYS A 20 -4.64 -16.24 -17.46
N GLY A 21 -4.69 -15.57 -16.30
CA GLY A 21 -5.80 -14.66 -16.00
C GLY A 21 -6.17 -14.49 -14.53
N THR A 22 -5.25 -14.71 -13.59
CA THR A 22 -5.43 -14.16 -12.24
C THR A 22 -4.11 -13.52 -11.88
N ASP A 23 -4.02 -12.19 -12.02
CA ASP A 23 -3.11 -11.46 -11.13
C ASP A 23 -3.48 -11.94 -9.73
N PRO A 24 -2.57 -12.57 -8.97
CA PRO A 24 -2.90 -12.91 -7.59
C PRO A 24 -3.25 -11.60 -6.93
N GLU A 25 -4.54 -11.40 -6.61
CA GLU A 25 -4.97 -10.20 -5.91
C GLU A 25 -4.07 -10.07 -4.69
N ALA A 26 -3.26 -9.01 -4.68
CA ALA A 26 -2.22 -8.88 -3.69
C ALA A 26 -2.90 -8.82 -2.33
N ALA A 27 -2.54 -9.75 -1.44
CA ALA A 27 -3.17 -9.83 -0.14
C ALA A 27 -2.94 -8.51 0.61
N ASN A 28 -4.03 -7.85 1.04
CA ASN A 28 -4.00 -6.62 1.82
C ASN A 28 -3.26 -6.75 3.15
N THR A 29 -2.96 -7.97 3.59
CA THR A 29 -2.17 -8.19 4.80
C THR A 29 -1.12 -9.26 4.58
N VAL A 30 0.07 -9.04 5.13
CA VAL A 30 1.17 -10.01 5.13
C VAL A 30 1.68 -10.19 6.55
N LYS A 31 1.99 -11.43 6.94
CA LYS A 31 2.60 -11.72 8.24
C LYS A 31 4.08 -12.06 8.08
N ALA A 32 4.94 -11.35 8.80
CA ALA A 32 6.36 -11.67 8.88
C ALA A 32 6.87 -11.45 10.30
N ALA A 33 7.68 -12.37 10.82
CA ALA A 33 8.26 -12.31 12.17
C ALA A 33 7.23 -12.05 13.29
N GLY A 34 6.01 -12.58 13.17
CA GLY A 34 4.93 -12.39 14.15
C GLY A 34 4.21 -11.04 14.06
N VAL A 35 4.60 -10.16 13.14
CA VAL A 35 3.96 -8.87 12.86
C VAL A 35 3.03 -9.02 11.66
N THR A 36 1.86 -8.39 11.72
CA THR A 36 0.95 -8.27 10.57
C THR A 36 1.13 -6.88 9.96
N PHE A 37 1.47 -6.84 8.68
CA PHE A 37 1.62 -5.63 7.89
C PHE A 37 0.35 -5.39 7.09
N ASP A 38 -0.16 -4.16 7.13
CA ASP A 38 -1.26 -3.68 6.31
C ASP A 38 -0.71 -3.09 5.00
N LEU A 39 -1.05 -3.73 3.89
CA LEU A 39 -0.69 -3.32 2.53
C LEU A 39 -1.88 -2.72 1.77
N SER A 40 -3.06 -2.63 2.41
CA SER A 40 -4.26 -2.04 1.80
C SER A 40 -4.06 -0.53 1.56
N PRO A 41 -4.71 0.07 0.56
CA PRO A 41 -4.66 1.51 0.36
C PRO A 41 -5.33 2.30 1.50
N GLU A 42 -6.31 1.72 2.20
CA GLU A 42 -7.07 2.39 3.26
C GLU A 42 -6.22 2.69 4.50
N GLN A 43 -5.28 1.80 4.82
CA GLN A 43 -4.36 1.95 5.95
C GLN A 43 -5.12 2.24 7.26
N ALA A 44 -6.18 1.47 7.53
CA ALA A 44 -7.15 1.74 8.60
C ALA A 44 -6.52 1.75 10.00
N GLY A 45 -5.38 1.08 10.18
CA GLY A 45 -4.60 1.06 11.41
C GLY A 45 -3.56 2.18 11.54
N ARG A 46 -3.48 3.13 10.61
CA ARG A 46 -2.47 4.20 10.63
C ARG A 46 -2.59 5.03 11.91
N ILE A 47 -1.45 5.22 12.57
CA ILE A 47 -1.36 6.00 13.79
C ILE A 47 -1.46 7.49 13.48
N HIS A 48 -2.28 8.18 14.27
CA HIS A 48 -2.46 9.62 14.24
C HIS A 48 -2.16 10.23 15.60
N VAL A 49 -1.77 11.51 15.61
CA VAL A 49 -1.40 12.24 16.83
C VAL A 49 -2.12 13.59 16.92
N PRO A 50 -2.37 14.13 18.12
CA PRO A 50 -2.98 15.44 18.24
C PRO A 50 -2.00 16.54 17.79
N LYS A 51 -2.57 17.59 17.19
CA LYS A 51 -1.86 18.84 16.85
C LYS A 51 -1.12 19.42 18.04
N ASP A 52 0.06 19.96 17.78
CA ASP A 52 0.84 20.76 18.71
C ASP A 52 0.76 22.23 18.31
N GLU A 53 0.12 23.05 19.14
CA GLU A 53 -0.09 24.47 18.84
C GLU A 53 1.22 25.27 18.80
N ALA A 54 2.21 24.92 19.62
CA ALA A 54 3.49 25.61 19.63
C ALA A 54 4.30 25.31 18.37
N ALA A 55 4.33 24.03 17.95
CA ALA A 55 4.98 23.65 16.69
C ALA A 55 4.26 24.23 15.47
N ALA A 56 2.92 24.17 15.45
CA ALA A 56 2.12 24.74 14.37
C ALA A 56 2.33 26.26 14.23
N ALA A 57 2.49 26.99 15.34
CA ALA A 57 2.75 28.43 15.32
C ALA A 57 4.08 28.83 14.64
N LEU A 58 5.08 27.92 14.64
CA LEU A 58 6.37 28.14 13.99
C LEU A 58 6.31 27.99 12.47
N VAL A 59 5.24 27.42 11.93
CA VAL A 59 5.08 27.24 10.48
C VAL A 59 4.86 28.61 9.81
N PRO A 60 5.56 28.91 8.70
CA PRO A 60 5.35 30.15 7.95
C PRO A 60 3.88 30.38 7.59
N LYS A 61 3.41 31.62 7.70
CA LYS A 61 2.00 31.98 7.49
C LYS A 61 1.45 31.46 6.17
N ALA A 62 2.20 31.60 5.07
CA ALA A 62 1.79 31.13 3.75
C ALA A 62 1.50 29.62 3.70
N ILE A 63 2.21 28.80 4.48
CA ILE A 63 2.00 27.35 4.55
C ILE A 63 0.78 27.04 5.43
N ARG A 64 0.64 27.72 6.57
CA ARG A 64 -0.56 27.61 7.43
C ARG A 64 -1.83 28.00 6.69
N ASP A 65 -1.80 29.09 5.93
CA ASP A 65 -2.91 29.58 5.11
C ASP A 65 -3.27 28.56 4.01
N ARG A 66 -2.27 27.92 3.38
CA ARG A 66 -2.51 26.83 2.41
C ARG A 66 -3.08 25.58 3.07
N GLY A 67 -2.73 25.33 4.34
CA GLY A 67 -3.25 24.22 5.14
C GLY A 67 -2.74 22.84 4.73
N THR A 68 -1.68 22.75 3.92
CA THR A 68 -1.14 21.48 3.43
C THR A 68 0.37 21.32 3.61
N LEU A 69 0.76 20.12 4.03
CA LEU A 69 2.15 19.65 3.99
C LEU A 69 2.36 18.92 2.65
N LEU A 70 3.20 19.51 1.79
CA LEU A 70 3.57 18.93 0.51
C LEU A 70 4.85 18.10 0.69
N VAL A 71 4.76 16.79 0.51
CA VAL A 71 5.92 15.90 0.57
C VAL A 71 6.33 15.52 -0.85
N THR A 72 7.61 15.64 -1.17
CA THR A 72 8.15 15.40 -2.51
C THR A 72 9.16 14.26 -2.52
N GLY A 73 9.34 13.65 -3.68
CA GLY A 73 10.33 12.60 -3.94
C GLY A 73 9.73 11.50 -4.85
N PRO A 74 10.55 10.54 -5.34
CA PRO A 74 10.07 9.41 -6.18
C PRO A 74 8.93 8.58 -5.53
N SER A 75 8.30 7.64 -6.20
CA SER A 75 7.49 6.62 -5.51
C SER A 75 7.95 5.25 -5.97
N GLY A 76 7.68 4.19 -5.20
CA GLY A 76 8.12 2.84 -5.56
C GLY A 76 9.55 2.51 -5.12
N ALA A 77 9.98 2.98 -3.95
CA ALA A 77 11.11 2.36 -3.26
C ALA A 77 10.74 0.94 -2.80
N ALA A 78 11.71 0.13 -2.39
CA ALA A 78 11.40 -1.19 -1.83
C ALA A 78 10.71 -1.03 -0.45
N PRO A 79 9.72 -1.88 -0.11
CA PRO A 79 9.21 -1.97 1.25
C PRO A 79 10.36 -2.12 2.26
N PRO A 80 10.29 -1.46 3.43
CA PRO A 80 9.12 -0.77 4.01
C PRO A 80 9.11 0.76 3.81
N LEU A 81 9.92 1.29 2.88
CA LEU A 81 9.96 2.72 2.56
C LEU A 81 8.67 3.17 1.85
N ARG A 82 8.67 4.22 1.03
CA ARG A 82 7.50 4.59 0.23
C ARG A 82 7.32 3.72 -1.02
N PHE A 83 6.31 2.86 -1.02
CA PHE A 83 5.95 1.95 -2.12
C PHE A 83 4.44 2.00 -2.38
N TYR A 84 3.99 1.34 -3.44
CA TYR A 84 2.56 1.29 -3.77
C TYR A 84 1.84 0.22 -2.96
N ALA A 85 0.65 0.56 -2.47
CA ALA A 85 -0.30 -0.39 -1.89
C ALA A 85 -0.78 -1.41 -2.93
N THR A 86 -1.61 -2.34 -2.50
CA THR A 86 -2.20 -3.40 -3.34
C THR A 86 -3.06 -2.87 -4.51
N ASP A 87 -3.39 -1.58 -4.55
CA ASP A 87 -4.10 -0.92 -5.64
C ASP A 87 -3.19 -0.34 -6.74
N ASP A 88 -1.87 -0.53 -6.61
CA ASP A 88 -0.81 0.00 -7.49
C ASP A 88 -0.86 1.53 -7.68
N LYS A 89 -1.50 2.27 -6.77
CA LYS A 89 -1.73 3.73 -6.89
C LYS A 89 -1.43 4.48 -5.62
N THR A 90 -1.91 3.96 -4.49
CA THR A 90 -1.79 4.62 -3.19
C THR A 90 -0.39 4.40 -2.64
N VAL A 91 0.33 5.49 -2.34
CA VAL A 91 1.66 5.41 -1.75
C VAL A 91 1.54 5.17 -0.25
N ILE A 92 2.15 4.10 0.25
CA ILE A 92 2.17 3.70 1.67
C ILE A 92 3.60 3.46 2.16
N GLY A 93 3.76 3.19 3.46
CA GLY A 93 5.02 2.80 4.10
C GLY A 93 5.58 3.86 5.05
N SER A 94 6.75 3.58 5.64
CA SER A 94 7.22 4.29 6.84
C SER A 94 7.43 5.80 6.65
N GLU A 95 7.83 6.23 5.46
CA GLU A 95 8.00 7.66 5.15
C GLU A 95 6.65 8.39 5.06
N VAL A 96 5.60 7.70 4.57
CA VAL A 96 4.23 8.22 4.53
C VAL A 96 3.63 8.30 5.93
N ASP A 97 3.91 7.31 6.78
CA ASP A 97 3.46 7.31 8.17
C ASP A 97 4.11 8.45 8.96
N LEU A 98 5.44 8.65 8.82
CA LEU A 98 6.13 9.78 9.44
C LEU A 98 5.61 11.13 8.92
N ALA A 99 5.40 11.25 7.61
CA ALA A 99 4.82 12.45 7.02
C ALA A 99 3.42 12.75 7.57
N THR A 100 2.61 11.71 7.81
CA THR A 100 1.28 11.84 8.43
C THR A 100 1.39 12.38 9.85
N LEU A 101 2.29 11.82 10.67
CA LEU A 101 2.50 12.28 12.04
C LEU A 101 3.01 13.74 12.11
N PHE A 102 3.85 14.15 11.16
CA PHE A 102 4.26 15.55 11.06
C PHE A 102 3.10 16.45 10.64
N ALA A 103 2.31 16.04 9.65
CA ALA A 103 1.14 16.79 9.21
C ALA A 103 0.13 16.99 10.36
N ASP A 104 -0.16 15.92 11.11
CA ASP A 104 -0.99 15.93 12.31
C ASP A 104 -0.48 16.93 13.36
N LYS A 105 0.80 16.84 13.74
CA LYS A 105 1.41 17.75 14.72
C LYS A 105 1.35 19.21 14.29
N LEU A 106 1.52 19.48 12.99
CA LEU A 106 1.47 20.83 12.45
C LEU A 106 0.04 21.31 12.16
N GLY A 107 -0.97 20.45 12.28
CA GLY A 107 -2.35 20.77 11.93
C GLY A 107 -2.55 21.02 10.43
N LEU A 108 -1.78 20.34 9.60
CA LEU A 108 -1.82 20.44 8.14
C LEU A 108 -2.39 19.15 7.53
N LYS A 109 -3.00 19.26 6.35
CA LYS A 109 -3.37 18.09 5.56
C LYS A 109 -2.15 17.58 4.80
N LEU A 110 -1.85 16.28 4.90
CA LEU A 110 -0.82 15.67 4.07
C LEU A 110 -1.30 15.62 2.62
N VAL A 111 -0.52 16.18 1.70
CA VAL A 111 -0.65 15.88 0.28
C VAL A 111 0.35 14.76 -0.02
N PRO A 112 -0.13 13.56 -0.41
CA PRO A 112 0.75 12.43 -0.65
C PRO A 112 1.74 12.74 -1.78
N PRO A 113 2.92 12.10 -1.79
CA PRO A 113 3.92 12.31 -2.82
C PRO A 113 3.32 12.07 -4.21
N SER A 114 3.35 13.10 -5.06
CA SER A 114 2.98 12.96 -6.47
C SER A 114 4.11 12.21 -7.21
N PRO A 115 3.81 11.28 -8.12
CA PRO A 115 4.79 10.84 -9.10
C PRO A 115 5.32 12.07 -9.82
N ILE A 116 6.65 12.26 -9.81
CA ILE A 116 7.31 13.42 -10.40
C ILE A 116 6.78 13.64 -11.83
N GLY A 117 6.06 14.74 -12.09
CA GLY A 117 5.49 15.05 -13.41
C GLY A 117 4.01 15.44 -13.47
N ARG A 118 3.32 15.61 -12.34
CA ARG A 118 1.99 16.27 -12.27
C ARG A 118 1.98 17.39 -11.24
#